data_AF-A0A7M7QFA5-F1
#
_entry.id   AF-A0A7M7QFA5-F1
#
_cell.length_a   1.000
_cell.length_b   1.000
_cell.length_c   1.000
_cell.angle_alpha   90.00
_cell.angle_beta   90.00
_cell.angle_gamma   90.00
#
_symmetry.space_group_name_H-M   'P 1'
#
loop_
_entity.id
_entity.type
_entity.pdbx_description
1 polymer ?
#
loop_
_entity_poly.entity_id
_entity_poly.type
_entity_poly.pdbx_seq_one_letter_code
_entity_poly.pdbx_strand_id
1 'polypeptide(L)'
;MSLPPLFDKGFPNYIKETYGNVDVFWYQAEFTQSRYPPGQEEEALTFGGKKLSMLKEWNFQVFRENLDTTLYRNIKSFLCEWYINPESPNLFMLLITCGRTILFIFQQKTKKVILFDSHGHNSARYSNKGLVVAQSPITSLEELCRWYVREVIHNCYELEADQYELACLYHQQSRRSISSCYECKCSASNNR
;
A
#
# COMPACT_ATOMS: atom_id res chain seq x y z
N MET A 1 15.85 3.53 -14.10
CA MET A 1 15.33 2.51 -13.17
C MET A 1 14.44 1.58 -13.98
N SER A 2 14.81 0.32 -14.16
CA SER A 2 13.96 -0.68 -14.81
C SER A 2 12.80 -1.01 -13.88
N LEU A 3 11.55 -0.91 -14.38
CA LEU A 3 10.37 -1.32 -13.63
C LEU A 3 10.50 -2.80 -13.21
N PRO A 4 9.89 -3.22 -12.09
CA PRO A 4 9.83 -4.63 -11.72
C PRO A 4 9.31 -5.49 -12.88
N PRO A 5 9.72 -6.77 -12.99
CA PRO A 5 9.34 -7.68 -14.08
C PRO A 5 7.82 -7.92 -14.21
N LEU A 6 7.02 -7.38 -13.30
CA LEU A 6 5.57 -7.30 -13.45
C LEU A 6 5.15 -6.35 -14.59
N PHE A 7 5.91 -5.31 -14.94
CA PHE A 7 5.49 -4.24 -15.87
C PHE A 7 6.16 -4.36 -17.24
N ASP A 8 6.10 -5.53 -17.88
CA ASP A 8 6.61 -5.73 -19.23
C ASP A 8 5.56 -5.38 -20.31
N LYS A 9 5.84 -5.66 -21.59
CA LYS A 9 4.88 -5.44 -22.69
C LYS A 9 3.60 -6.29 -22.58
N GLY A 10 3.55 -7.25 -21.67
CA GLY A 10 2.37 -8.03 -21.32
C GLY A 10 1.58 -7.48 -20.13
N PHE A 11 1.98 -6.33 -19.58
CA PHE A 11 1.26 -5.76 -18.44
C PHE A 11 -0.17 -5.36 -18.84
N PRO A 12 -1.18 -5.70 -18.03
CA PRO A 12 -2.57 -5.40 -18.33
C PRO A 12 -2.84 -3.97 -18.72
N ASN A 13 -3.70 -3.83 -19.73
CA ASN A 13 -4.31 -2.56 -20.05
C ASN A 13 -5.05 -2.03 -18.82
N TYR A 14 -4.91 -0.73 -18.56
CA TYR A 14 -5.62 -0.03 -17.51
C TYR A 14 -6.40 1.15 -18.10
N ILE A 15 -7.46 1.54 -17.41
CA ILE A 15 -8.17 2.79 -17.65
C ILE A 15 -7.67 3.80 -16.62
N LYS A 16 -7.15 4.93 -17.11
CA LYS A 16 -6.77 6.05 -16.25
C LYS A 16 -7.93 7.02 -16.10
N GLU A 17 -8.28 7.33 -14.86
CA GLU A 17 -9.24 8.35 -14.47
C GLU A 17 -8.58 9.35 -13.51
N THR A 18 -9.21 10.50 -13.31
CA THR A 18 -8.76 11.52 -12.35
C THR A 18 -9.93 11.96 -11.49
N TYR A 19 -9.72 12.03 -10.18
CA TYR A 19 -10.67 12.58 -9.21
C TYR A 19 -9.96 13.66 -8.40
N GLY A 20 -10.21 14.94 -8.70
CA GLY A 20 -9.43 16.03 -8.10
C GLY A 20 -7.93 15.84 -8.36
N ASN A 21 -7.14 15.73 -7.29
CA ASN A 21 -5.69 15.47 -7.37
C ASN A 21 -5.32 13.98 -7.23
N VAL A 22 -6.29 13.08 -7.43
CA VAL A 22 -6.11 11.63 -7.37
C VAL A 22 -6.06 11.07 -8.79
N ASP A 23 -4.93 10.48 -9.16
CA ASP A 23 -4.83 9.64 -10.36
C ASP A 23 -5.30 8.23 -10.01
N VAL A 24 -6.22 7.68 -10.79
CA VAL A 24 -6.80 6.35 -10.57
C VAL A 24 -6.53 5.47 -11.79
N PHE A 25 -6.05 4.26 -11.55
CA PHE A 25 -5.71 3.26 -12.55
C PHE A 25 -6.54 2.00 -12.29
N TRP A 26 -7.57 1.79 -13.11
CA TRP A 26 -8.42 0.60 -13.06
C TRP A 26 -7.90 -0.47 -14.01
N TYR A 27 -7.59 -1.65 -13.49
CA TYR A 27 -7.13 -2.77 -14.29
C TYR A 27 -8.31 -3.62 -14.77
N GLN A 28 -8.06 -4.48 -15.75
CA GLN A 28 -9.08 -5.42 -16.23
C GLN A 28 -9.42 -6.46 -15.16
N ALA A 29 -10.64 -6.99 -15.16
CA ALA A 29 -11.12 -7.96 -14.19
C ALA A 29 -10.19 -9.17 -14.01
N GLU A 30 -9.41 -9.55 -15.03
CA GLU A 30 -8.48 -10.68 -15.00
C GLU A 30 -7.42 -10.52 -13.91
N PHE A 31 -7.18 -9.27 -13.49
CA PHE A 31 -6.19 -8.89 -12.50
C PHE A 31 -6.89 -8.60 -11.18
N THR A 32 -7.48 -9.63 -10.57
CA THR A 32 -8.11 -9.58 -9.24
C THR A 32 -7.60 -10.71 -8.37
N GLN A 33 -7.45 -10.46 -7.07
CA GLN A 33 -6.97 -11.47 -6.12
C GLN A 33 -7.88 -12.72 -6.04
N SER A 34 -9.19 -12.57 -6.26
CA SER A 34 -10.17 -13.65 -6.11
C SER A 34 -10.05 -14.78 -7.14
N ARG A 35 -9.17 -14.67 -8.14
CA ARG A 35 -8.92 -15.74 -9.12
C ARG A 35 -7.71 -16.61 -8.78
N TYR A 36 -6.94 -16.27 -7.74
CA TYR A 36 -5.84 -17.12 -7.31
C TYR A 36 -6.39 -18.28 -6.46
N PRO A 37 -6.08 -19.54 -6.79
CA PRO A 37 -6.57 -20.70 -6.04
C PRO A 37 -6.17 -20.64 -4.56
N PRO A 38 -6.99 -21.19 -3.64
CA PRO A 38 -6.55 -21.44 -2.25
C PRO A 38 -5.24 -22.24 -2.24
N GLY A 39 -4.26 -21.84 -1.44
CA GLY A 39 -2.93 -22.50 -1.36
C GLY A 39 -1.76 -21.70 -1.94
N GLN A 40 -1.99 -20.50 -2.48
CA GLN A 40 -0.94 -19.59 -2.97
C GLN A 40 -0.26 -18.80 -1.83
N GLU A 41 -0.72 -18.94 -0.58
CA GLU A 41 -0.11 -18.30 0.59
C GLU A 41 1.34 -18.76 0.79
N GLU A 42 1.62 -20.05 0.57
CA GLU A 42 2.99 -20.59 0.63
C GLU A 42 3.89 -20.00 -0.46
N GLU A 43 3.35 -19.76 -1.66
CA GLU A 43 4.11 -19.11 -2.74
C GLU A 43 4.42 -17.65 -2.38
N ALA A 44 3.45 -16.89 -1.86
CA ALA A 44 3.67 -15.52 -1.43
C ALA A 44 4.73 -15.43 -0.30
N LEU A 45 4.69 -16.35 0.66
CA LEU A 45 5.69 -16.46 1.72
C LEU A 45 7.07 -16.87 1.17
N THR A 46 7.10 -17.77 0.19
CA THR A 46 8.34 -18.20 -0.49
C THR A 46 8.97 -17.04 -1.28
N PHE A 47 8.16 -16.30 -2.05
CA PHE A 47 8.61 -15.13 -2.81
C PHE A 47 9.07 -13.98 -1.91
N GLY A 48 8.34 -13.72 -0.83
CA GLY A 48 8.72 -12.72 0.16
C GLY A 48 9.98 -13.12 0.93
N GLY A 49 10.14 -14.42 1.22
CA GLY A 49 11.31 -15.02 1.84
C GLY A 49 11.83 -14.24 3.05
N LYS A 50 13.15 -14.08 3.12
CA LYS A 50 13.81 -13.32 4.19
C LYS A 50 13.48 -11.82 4.21
N LYS A 51 12.83 -11.26 3.17
CA LYS A 51 12.45 -9.84 3.18
C LYS A 51 11.21 -9.59 4.04
N LEU A 52 10.35 -10.59 4.21
CA LEU A 52 9.17 -10.49 5.08
C LEU A 52 9.57 -10.38 6.56
N SER A 53 10.69 -10.98 6.98
CA SER A 53 11.17 -10.85 8.37
C SER A 53 11.64 -9.44 8.73
N MET A 54 11.86 -8.60 7.73
CA MET A 54 12.21 -7.18 7.88
C MET A 54 10.97 -6.29 7.96
N LEU A 55 9.76 -6.81 7.71
CA LEU A 55 8.53 -6.07 7.91
C LEU A 55 8.18 -6.12 9.40
N LYS A 56 7.97 -4.95 10.01
CA LYS A 56 7.61 -4.81 11.42
C LYS A 56 6.30 -4.07 11.55
N GLU A 57 5.46 -4.52 12.47
CA GLU A 57 4.30 -3.76 12.90
C GLU A 57 4.77 -2.57 13.72
N TRP A 58 4.17 -1.41 13.46
CA TRP A 58 4.39 -0.19 14.22
C TRP A 58 3.25 0.07 15.20
N ASN A 59 2.01 0.09 14.69
CA ASN A 59 0.83 0.40 15.50
C ASN A 59 -0.43 -0.12 14.79
N PHE A 60 -1.51 -0.36 15.52
CA PHE A 60 -2.81 -0.69 14.95
C PHE A 60 -3.96 -0.18 15.83
N GLN A 61 -5.13 0.02 15.24
CA GLN A 61 -6.34 0.36 15.98
C GLN A 61 -7.60 -0.09 15.25
N VAL A 62 -8.57 -0.59 16.02
CA VAL A 62 -9.92 -0.91 15.55
C VAL A 62 -10.86 0.25 15.87
N PHE A 63 -11.62 0.69 14.88
CA PHE A 63 -12.58 1.78 14.95
C PHE A 63 -13.99 1.21 14.77
N ARG A 64 -14.87 1.50 15.73
CA ARG A 64 -16.33 1.28 15.60
C ARG A 64 -16.99 2.58 15.19
N GLU A 65 -16.57 3.09 14.05
CA GLU A 65 -16.97 4.39 13.51
C GLU A 65 -17.27 4.25 12.02
N ASN A 66 -18.15 5.11 11.52
CA ASN A 66 -18.49 5.17 10.10
C ASN A 66 -17.26 5.57 9.25
N LEU A 67 -16.90 4.73 8.29
CA LEU A 67 -15.71 4.88 7.45
C LEU A 67 -15.73 6.19 6.64
N ASP A 68 -16.88 6.56 6.07
CA ASP A 68 -17.04 7.77 5.24
C ASP A 68 -16.65 9.03 5.99
N THR A 69 -17.11 9.14 7.24
CA THR A 69 -16.88 10.34 8.06
C THR A 69 -15.55 10.34 8.80
N THR A 70 -14.89 9.19 8.97
CA THR A 70 -13.78 9.05 9.93
C THR A 70 -12.45 8.58 9.35
N LEU A 71 -12.43 7.98 8.16
CA LEU A 71 -11.22 7.38 7.61
C LEU A 71 -10.06 8.38 7.49
N TYR A 72 -10.30 9.55 6.88
CA TYR A 72 -9.27 10.57 6.70
C TYR A 72 -8.67 11.03 8.04
N ARG A 73 -9.51 11.37 9.02
CA ARG A 73 -9.03 11.89 10.32
C ARG A 73 -8.23 10.83 11.07
N ASN A 74 -8.64 9.56 11.00
CA ASN A 74 -7.99 8.49 11.72
C ASN A 74 -6.65 8.15 11.07
N ILE A 75 -6.57 8.04 9.74
CA ILE A 75 -5.29 7.93 9.02
C ILE A 75 -4.37 9.11 9.36
N LYS A 76 -4.89 10.34 9.34
CA LYS A 76 -4.11 11.55 9.64
C LYS A 76 -3.52 11.49 11.04
N SER A 77 -4.23 10.96 12.04
CA SER A 77 -3.71 10.78 13.40
C SER A 77 -2.47 9.88 13.41
N PHE A 78 -2.54 8.70 12.78
CA PHE A 78 -1.39 7.81 12.62
C PHE A 78 -0.22 8.49 11.91
N LEU A 79 -0.48 9.25 10.85
CA LEU A 79 0.58 9.96 10.12
C LEU A 79 1.23 11.07 10.96
N CYS A 80 0.45 11.82 11.74
CA CYS A 80 0.97 12.83 12.65
C CYS A 80 1.95 12.21 13.66
N GLU A 81 1.58 11.08 14.26
CA GLU A 81 2.46 10.36 15.19
C GLU A 81 3.70 9.79 14.50
N TRP A 82 3.51 9.15 13.34
CA TRP A 82 4.61 8.55 12.57
C TRP A 82 5.68 9.57 12.17
N TYR A 83 5.26 10.74 11.67
CA TYR A 83 6.20 11.74 11.17
C TYR A 83 6.93 12.53 12.26
N ILE A 84 6.60 12.35 13.54
CA ILE A 84 7.41 12.90 14.66
C ILE A 84 8.78 12.21 14.71
N ASN A 85 8.81 10.88 14.56
CA ASN A 85 10.04 10.10 14.56
C ASN A 85 9.89 8.83 13.69
N PRO A 86 9.98 8.95 12.36
CA PRO A 86 9.69 7.84 11.45
C PRO A 86 10.80 6.77 11.50
N GLU A 87 10.41 5.51 11.69
CA GLU A 87 11.33 4.36 11.69
C GLU A 87 11.79 3.96 10.27
N SER A 88 11.09 4.43 9.23
CA SER A 88 11.38 4.14 7.83
C SER A 88 10.87 5.24 6.88
N PRO A 89 11.46 5.43 5.68
CA PRO A 89 10.94 6.40 4.70
C PRO A 89 9.53 6.10 4.18
N ASN A 90 9.09 4.85 4.30
CA ASN A 90 7.76 4.42 3.86
C ASN A 90 6.99 3.81 5.02
N LEU A 91 5.71 4.17 5.13
CA LEU A 91 4.74 3.52 6.02
C LEU A 91 3.73 2.76 5.15
N PHE A 92 3.54 1.49 5.44
CA PHE A 92 2.50 0.67 4.85
C PHE A 92 1.34 0.64 5.85
N MET A 93 0.12 0.92 5.42
CA MET A 93 -1.05 0.88 6.28
C MET A 93 -2.10 0.03 5.62
N LEU A 94 -2.54 -1.01 6.32
CA LEU A 94 -3.62 -1.88 5.93
C LEU A 94 -4.92 -1.30 6.48
N LEU A 95 -5.88 -1.01 5.61
CA LEU A 95 -7.26 -0.77 5.95
C LEU A 95 -8.01 -2.10 5.81
N ILE A 96 -8.56 -2.60 6.92
CA ILE A 96 -9.36 -3.82 6.94
C ILE A 96 -10.80 -3.43 7.27
N THR A 97 -11.71 -3.69 6.34
CA THR A 97 -13.14 -3.38 6.52
C THR A 97 -13.99 -4.29 5.64
N CYS A 98 -15.20 -4.65 6.09
CA CYS A 98 -16.14 -5.48 5.33
C CYS A 98 -15.51 -6.75 4.70
N GLY A 99 -14.58 -7.41 5.42
CA GLY A 99 -13.88 -8.61 4.94
C GLY A 99 -12.84 -8.38 3.83
N ARG A 100 -12.45 -7.12 3.59
CA ARG A 100 -11.49 -6.70 2.56
C ARG A 100 -10.26 -6.09 3.21
N THR A 101 -9.10 -6.21 2.55
CA THR A 101 -7.84 -5.62 3.00
C THR A 101 -7.27 -4.75 1.90
N ILE A 102 -7.04 -3.47 2.22
CA ILE A 102 -6.60 -2.44 1.28
C ILE A 102 -5.29 -1.87 1.78
N LEU A 103 -4.33 -1.69 0.87
CA LEU A 103 -3.00 -1.22 1.21
C LEU A 103 -2.84 0.26 0.85
N PHE A 104 -2.54 1.09 1.84
CA PHE A 104 -1.97 2.41 1.67
C PHE A 104 -0.45 2.35 1.81
N ILE A 105 0.25 3.07 0.93
CA ILE A 105 1.70 3.23 0.96
C ILE A 105 2.02 4.73 1.02
N PHE A 106 2.44 5.20 2.20
CA PHE A 106 2.87 6.57 2.39
C PHE A 106 4.36 6.67 2.16
N GLN A 107 4.75 7.46 1.15
CA GLN A 107 6.14 7.59 0.71
C GLN A 107 6.67 8.97 1.07
N GLN A 108 7.53 9.06 2.09
CA GLN A 108 8.06 10.35 2.57
C GLN A 108 8.89 11.06 1.50
N LYS A 109 9.73 10.31 0.76
CA LYS A 109 10.65 10.89 -0.23
C LYS A 109 9.94 11.55 -1.41
N THR A 110 8.88 10.91 -1.92
CA THR A 110 8.08 11.41 -3.06
C THR A 110 6.90 12.26 -2.63
N LYS A 111 6.60 12.32 -1.32
CA LYS A 111 5.43 13.00 -0.73
C LYS A 111 4.11 12.52 -1.35
N LYS A 112 4.04 11.23 -1.67
CA LYS A 112 2.86 10.58 -2.27
C LYS A 112 2.26 9.55 -1.33
N VAL A 113 0.96 9.36 -1.48
CA VAL A 113 0.24 8.19 -0.98
C VAL A 113 -0.24 7.38 -2.18
N ILE A 114 -0.13 6.06 -2.07
CA ILE A 114 -0.65 5.11 -3.06
C ILE A 114 -1.63 4.20 -2.32
N LEU A 115 -2.85 4.08 -2.83
CA LEU A 115 -3.84 3.09 -2.42
C LEU A 115 -3.85 1.95 -3.43
N PHE A 116 -3.83 0.73 -2.93
CA PHE A 116 -3.88 -0.50 -3.71
C PHE A 116 -5.00 -1.39 -3.16
N ASP A 117 -6.00 -1.65 -3.99
CA ASP A 117 -7.10 -2.55 -3.69
C ASP A 117 -7.16 -3.64 -4.78
N SER A 118 -6.83 -4.87 -4.38
CA SER A 118 -6.71 -6.03 -5.27
C SER A 118 -8.01 -6.77 -5.52
N HIS A 119 -9.12 -6.34 -4.92
CA HIS A 119 -10.41 -6.96 -5.13
C HIS A 119 -10.99 -6.63 -6.52
N GLY A 120 -12.03 -7.36 -6.93
CA GLY A 120 -12.78 -7.05 -8.14
C GLY A 120 -13.81 -5.96 -7.86
N HIS A 121 -13.95 -5.02 -8.78
CA HIS A 121 -14.79 -3.82 -8.65
C HIS A 121 -15.85 -3.81 -9.76
N ASN A 122 -17.12 -3.86 -9.38
CA ASN A 122 -18.24 -3.81 -10.32
C ASN A 122 -19.15 -2.66 -9.93
N SER A 123 -19.44 -1.76 -10.85
CA SER A 123 -20.39 -0.67 -10.61
C SER A 123 -21.42 -0.61 -11.74
N ALA A 124 -22.53 0.08 -11.50
CA ALA A 124 -23.53 0.35 -12.53
C ALA A 124 -22.97 1.12 -13.75
N ARG A 125 -21.91 1.91 -13.56
CA ARG A 125 -21.26 2.70 -14.63
C ARG A 125 -20.15 1.93 -15.35
N TYR A 126 -19.50 0.99 -14.66
CA TYR A 126 -18.37 0.22 -15.15
C TYR A 126 -18.40 -1.18 -14.55
N SER A 127 -18.78 -2.17 -15.35
CA SER A 127 -18.69 -3.59 -14.98
C SER A 127 -17.29 -4.14 -15.30
N ASN A 128 -16.88 -5.18 -14.57
CA ASN A 128 -15.65 -5.93 -14.82
C ASN A 128 -14.34 -5.12 -14.64
N LYS A 129 -14.27 -4.22 -13.65
CA LYS A 129 -12.98 -3.64 -13.24
C LYS A 129 -12.31 -4.61 -12.24
N GLY A 130 -11.03 -4.83 -12.45
CA GLY A 130 -10.21 -5.65 -11.56
C GLY A 130 -9.62 -4.82 -10.44
N LEU A 131 -8.37 -5.09 -10.11
CA LEU A 131 -7.55 -4.31 -9.19
C LEU A 131 -7.59 -2.82 -9.52
N VAL A 132 -7.50 -1.99 -8.48
CA VAL A 132 -7.34 -0.54 -8.62
C VAL A 132 -6.10 -0.06 -7.88
N VAL A 133 -5.37 0.85 -8.54
CA VAL A 133 -4.30 1.63 -7.93
C VAL A 133 -4.70 3.09 -8.01
N ALA A 134 -4.76 3.78 -6.88
CA ALA A 134 -4.93 5.21 -6.84
C ALA A 134 -3.71 5.86 -6.21
N GLN A 135 -3.30 7.02 -6.70
CA GLN A 135 -2.18 7.76 -6.13
C GLN A 135 -2.51 9.25 -6.06
N SER A 136 -2.00 9.91 -5.03
CA SER A 136 -2.11 11.36 -4.89
C SER A 136 -0.95 11.92 -4.07
N PRO A 137 -0.71 13.25 -4.11
CA PRO A 137 0.10 13.90 -3.09
C PRO A 137 -0.48 13.65 -1.69
N ILE A 138 0.37 13.55 -0.66
CA ILE A 138 -0.09 13.37 0.74
C ILE A 138 -1.01 14.53 1.18
N THR A 139 -0.79 15.74 0.65
CA THR A 139 -1.65 16.91 0.88
C THR A 139 -3.09 16.71 0.40
N SER A 140 -3.32 15.78 -0.53
CA SER A 140 -4.62 15.44 -1.11
C SER A 140 -5.16 14.10 -0.56
N LEU A 141 -4.67 13.64 0.60
CA LEU A 141 -5.12 12.40 1.25
C LEU A 141 -6.63 12.39 1.50
N GLU A 142 -7.22 13.52 1.89
CA GLU A 142 -8.66 13.61 2.12
C GLU A 142 -9.46 13.33 0.84
N GLU A 143 -9.00 13.84 -0.31
CA GLU A 143 -9.62 13.56 -1.61
C GLU A 143 -9.50 12.09 -1.97
N LEU A 144 -8.35 11.46 -1.69
CA LEU A 144 -8.16 10.02 -1.91
C LEU A 144 -9.09 9.18 -1.04
N CYS A 145 -9.22 9.48 0.26
CA CYS A 145 -10.14 8.78 1.14
C CYS A 145 -11.59 8.95 0.68
N ARG A 146 -11.99 10.16 0.33
CA ARG A 146 -13.35 10.46 -0.16
C ARG A 146 -13.65 9.72 -1.47
N TRP A 147 -12.70 9.72 -2.41
CA TRP A 147 -12.82 8.95 -3.64
C TRP A 147 -13.00 7.46 -3.35
N TYR A 148 -12.15 6.90 -2.48
CA TYR A 148 -12.20 5.48 -2.15
C TYR A 148 -13.56 5.10 -1.54
N VAL A 149 -14.03 5.83 -0.54
CA VAL A 149 -15.31 5.52 0.09
C VAL A 149 -16.47 5.65 -0.92
N ARG A 150 -16.53 6.76 -1.67
CA ARG A 150 -17.64 7.00 -2.59
C ARG A 150 -17.65 6.04 -3.78
N GLU A 151 -16.52 5.91 -4.46
CA GLU A 151 -16.45 5.17 -5.71
C GLU A 151 -16.24 3.67 -5.48
N VAL A 152 -15.42 3.27 -4.51
CA VAL A 152 -15.13 1.85 -4.26
C VAL A 152 -16.15 1.27 -3.29
N ILE A 153 -16.28 1.82 -2.07
CA ILE A 153 -17.13 1.21 -1.05
C ILE A 153 -18.62 1.32 -1.40
N HIS A 154 -19.10 2.52 -1.72
CA HIS A 154 -20.52 2.71 -2.03
C HIS A 154 -20.86 2.30 -3.46
N ASN A 155 -20.16 2.81 -4.49
CA ASN A 155 -20.58 2.57 -5.87
C ASN A 155 -20.17 1.20 -6.42
N CYS A 156 -19.04 0.60 -5.98
CA CYS A 156 -18.63 -0.72 -6.45
C CYS A 156 -19.10 -1.86 -5.55
N TYR A 157 -19.22 -1.64 -4.24
CA TYR A 157 -19.60 -2.71 -3.31
C TYR A 157 -20.99 -2.57 -2.73
N GLU A 158 -21.63 -1.40 -2.88
CA GLU A 158 -22.95 -1.12 -2.29
C GLU A 158 -22.96 -1.38 -0.76
N LEU A 159 -21.86 -1.01 -0.10
CA LEU A 159 -21.66 -1.23 1.33
C LEU A 159 -21.68 0.07 2.13
N GLU A 160 -22.05 -0.08 3.39
CA GLU A 160 -21.82 0.89 4.46
C GLU A 160 -20.90 0.22 5.49
N ALA A 161 -19.81 0.91 5.86
CA ALA A 161 -18.82 0.39 6.80
C ALA A 161 -18.85 1.23 8.08
N ASP A 162 -19.37 0.66 9.17
CA ASP A 162 -19.41 1.25 10.51
C ASP A 162 -18.32 0.68 11.45
N GLN A 163 -17.49 -0.21 10.93
CA GLN A 163 -16.32 -0.73 11.60
C GLN A 163 -15.18 -0.97 10.61
N TYR A 164 -13.96 -0.63 11.04
CA TYR A 164 -12.74 -0.91 10.29
C TYR A 164 -11.52 -0.95 11.22
N GLU A 165 -10.42 -1.47 10.70
CA GLU A 165 -9.13 -1.50 11.36
C GLU A 165 -8.08 -0.82 10.49
N LEU A 166 -7.18 -0.09 11.13
CA LEU A 166 -5.95 0.41 10.53
C LEU A 166 -4.77 -0.29 11.19
N ALA A 167 -3.97 -1.02 10.43
CA ALA A 167 -2.75 -1.67 10.89
C ALA A 167 -1.54 -1.16 10.12
N CYS A 168 -0.53 -0.66 10.82
CA CYS A 168 0.63 -0.01 10.22
C CYS A 168 1.88 -0.88 10.31
N LEU A 169 2.55 -1.03 9.18
CA LEU A 169 3.77 -1.81 9.00
C LEU A 169 4.87 -0.92 8.39
N TYR A 170 6.12 -1.22 8.68
CA TYR A 170 7.26 -0.58 8.06
C TYR A 170 8.36 -1.58 7.75
N HIS A 171 9.16 -1.27 6.73
CA HIS A 171 10.35 -2.06 6.44
C HIS A 171 11.50 -1.58 7.33
N GLN A 172 11.87 -2.41 8.31
CA GLN A 172 13.03 -2.20 9.16
C GLN A 172 14.29 -2.44 8.32
N GLN A 173 15.06 -1.38 8.10
CA GLN A 173 16.38 -1.56 7.47
C GLN A 173 17.25 -2.41 8.40
N SER A 174 17.94 -3.40 7.82
CA SER A 174 19.00 -4.09 8.54
C SER A 174 19.97 -3.03 9.03
N ARG A 175 20.07 -2.86 10.35
CA ARG A 175 21.20 -2.15 10.93
C ARG A 175 22.41 -2.92 10.44
N ARG A 176 23.12 -2.40 9.43
CA ARG A 176 24.53 -2.74 9.28
C ARG A 176 25.10 -2.39 10.63
N SER A 177 25.48 -3.40 11.41
CA SER A 177 26.41 -3.17 12.48
C SER A 177 27.53 -2.38 11.82
N ILE A 178 27.77 -1.17 12.32
CA ILE A 178 29.11 -0.63 12.26
C ILE A 178 29.88 -1.63 13.13
N SER A 179 30.28 -2.77 12.55
CA SER A 179 31.41 -3.46 13.09
C SER A 179 32.52 -2.44 12.88
N SER A 180 32.89 -1.78 13.97
CA SER A 180 34.23 -1.28 14.10
C SER A 180 35.15 -2.50 13.96
N CYS A 181 35.42 -2.88 12.72
CA CYS A 181 36.40 -3.90 12.42
C CYS A 181 37.75 -3.21 12.63
N TYR A 182 38.17 -3.15 13.90
CA TYR A 182 39.51 -2.77 14.29
C TYR A 182 40.57 -3.78 13.82
N GLU A 183 40.16 -4.85 13.14
CA GLU A 183 41.04 -5.90 12.65
C GLU A 183 40.58 -6.44 11.29
N CYS A 184 40.92 -5.74 10.21
CA CYS A 184 41.17 -6.39 8.92
C CYS A 184 42.21 -5.58 8.14
N LYS A 185 43.48 -5.96 8.35
CA LYS A 185 44.62 -5.56 7.53
C LYS A 185 44.52 -6.28 6.18
N CYS A 186 44.00 -5.62 5.14
CA CYS A 186 44.12 -6.10 3.77
C CYS A 186 44.67 -4.99 2.87
N SER A 187 46.01 -4.87 2.96
CA SER A 187 46.96 -4.51 1.89
C SER A 187 46.66 -3.32 0.99
N ALA A 188 47.36 -2.22 1.28
CA ALA A 188 47.68 -1.19 0.29
C ALA A 188 48.49 -1.82 -0.87
N SER A 189 47.88 -1.91 -2.05
CA SER A 189 48.63 -2.09 -3.29
C SER A 189 49.20 -0.73 -3.71
N ASN A 190 50.51 -0.56 -3.48
CA ASN A 190 51.32 0.48 -4.09
C ASN A 190 51.17 0.42 -5.61
N ASN A 191 50.62 1.47 -6.21
CA ASN A 191 50.79 1.72 -7.63
C ASN A 191 52.15 2.39 -7.86
N ARG A 192 52.80 1.92 -8.91
CA ARG A 192 54.10 2.32 -9.45
C ARG A 192 54.22 3.82 -9.70
#